data_AF-A0A5J5GDU9-F1
#
_entry.id   AF-A0A5J5GDU9-F1
#
_cell.length_a   1.000
_cell.length_b   1.000
_cell.length_c   1.000
_cell.angle_alpha   90.00
_cell.angle_beta   90.00
_cell.angle_gamma   90.00
#
_symmetry.space_group_name_H-M   'P 1'
#
loop_
_entity.id
_entity.type
_entity.pdbx_description
1 polymer ?
#
loop_
_entity_poly.entity_id
_entity_poly.type
_entity_poly.pdbx_seq_one_letter_code
_entity_poly.pdbx_strand_id
1 'polypeptide(L)'
;MTYLLIAVLLLAIAGVMIFLRKQGVPPHSVQEETNRKVIPLDRHRQLRSKPEEQPCSSCKRKNGKLIFYAQDNGSVVGLCRDCRDKAKKRDMLPL
;
A
#
# COMPACT_ATOMS: atom_id res chain seq x y z
N MET A 1 -12.15 -40.98 18.13
CA MET A 1 -13.08 -39.93 17.64
C MET A 1 -12.78 -38.55 18.23
N THR A 2 -12.49 -38.46 19.52
CA THR A 2 -12.07 -37.22 20.20
C THR A 2 -10.81 -36.58 19.57
N TYR A 3 -9.78 -37.36 19.27
CA TYR A 3 -8.54 -36.83 18.65
C TYR A 3 -8.74 -36.26 17.23
N LEU A 4 -9.65 -36.83 16.43
CA LEU A 4 -9.99 -36.31 15.10
C LEU A 4 -10.70 -34.96 15.19
N LEU A 5 -11.62 -34.80 16.15
CA LEU A 5 -12.29 -33.53 16.40
C LEU A 5 -11.31 -32.44 16.85
N ILE A 6 -10.35 -32.79 17.71
CA ILE A 6 -9.30 -31.86 18.16
C ILE A 6 -8.41 -31.43 16.99
N ALA A 7 -8.01 -32.36 16.12
CA ALA A 7 -7.17 -32.05 14.95
C ALA A 7 -7.88 -31.10 13.96
N VAL A 8 -9.17 -31.32 13.68
CA VAL A 8 -9.98 -30.45 12.82
C VAL A 8 -10.15 -29.06 13.42
N LEU A 9 -10.37 -28.97 14.74
CA LEU A 9 -10.49 -27.70 15.45
C LEU A 9 -9.19 -26.87 15.36
N LEU A 10 -8.03 -27.49 15.55
CA LEU A 10 -6.73 -26.82 15.44
C LEU A 10 -6.47 -26.28 14.02
N LEU A 11 -6.83 -27.05 12.99
CA LEU A 11 -6.70 -26.61 11.59
C LEU A 11 -7.62 -25.44 11.26
N ALA A 12 -8.86 -25.45 11.78
CA ALA A 12 -9.79 -24.34 11.61
C ALA A 12 -9.26 -23.05 12.28
N ILE A 13 -8.76 -23.15 13.52
CA ILE A 13 -8.18 -22.01 14.25
C ILE A 13 -6.94 -21.48 13.52
N ALA A 14 -6.05 -22.37 13.04
CA ALA A 14 -4.88 -21.99 12.26
C ALA A 14 -5.26 -21.28 10.96
N GLY A 15 -6.27 -21.79 10.24
CA GLY A 15 -6.80 -21.18 9.02
C GLY A 15 -7.34 -19.77 9.26
N VAL A 16 -8.15 -19.59 10.31
CA VAL A 16 -8.70 -18.28 10.71
C VAL A 16 -7.60 -17.32 11.12
N MET A 17 -6.60 -17.76 11.90
CA MET A 17 -5.44 -16.94 12.29
C MET A 17 -4.62 -16.47 11.08
N ILE A 18 -4.40 -17.34 10.09
CA ILE A 18 -3.69 -16.99 8.86
C ILE A 18 -4.53 -16.03 8.01
N PHE A 19 -5.84 -16.24 7.94
CA PHE A 19 -6.76 -15.38 7.20
C PHE A 19 -6.86 -13.98 7.81
N LEU A 20 -6.99 -13.87 9.14
CA LEU A 20 -6.99 -12.59 9.86
C LEU A 20 -5.65 -11.85 9.73
N ARG A 21 -4.52 -12.56 9.70
CA ARG A 21 -3.20 -11.96 9.43
C ARG A 21 -3.05 -11.46 7.99
N LYS A 22 -3.63 -12.17 7.01
CA LYS A 22 -3.65 -11.74 5.60
C LYS A 22 -4.63 -10.59 5.35
N GLN A 23 -5.71 -10.51 6.11
CA GLN A 23 -6.62 -9.37 6.16
C GLN A 23 -6.13 -8.26 7.10
N GLY A 24 -4.89 -8.36 7.61
CA GLY A 24 -4.23 -7.34 8.40
C GLY A 24 -4.35 -5.99 7.70
N VAL A 25 -5.32 -5.22 8.18
CA VAL A 25 -5.45 -3.78 8.07
C VAL A 25 -4.04 -3.20 8.09
N PRO A 26 -3.65 -2.36 7.10
CA PRO A 26 -2.32 -1.74 7.11
C PRO A 26 -2.10 -1.19 8.51
N PRO A 27 -0.96 -1.48 9.15
CA PRO A 27 -0.74 -1.07 10.53
C PRO A 27 -1.04 0.42 10.58
N HIS A 28 -2.09 0.77 11.32
CA HIS A 28 -2.38 2.14 11.66
C HIS A 28 -1.09 2.61 12.31
N SER A 29 -0.28 3.34 11.54
CA SER A 29 0.98 3.86 11.99
C SER A 29 0.66 4.58 13.27
N VAL A 30 1.14 4.03 14.39
CA VAL A 30 1.24 4.76 15.63
C VAL A 30 2.25 5.85 15.29
N GLN A 31 1.72 6.95 14.75
CA GLN A 31 2.38 8.23 14.67
C GLN A 31 2.50 8.65 16.13
N GLU A 32 3.56 8.19 16.74
CA GLU A 32 4.12 8.82 17.92
C GLU A 32 4.52 10.22 17.46
N GLU A 33 3.62 11.18 17.68
CA GLU A 33 3.87 12.60 17.56
C GLU A 33 4.99 12.97 18.53
N THR A 34 6.23 12.85 18.07
CA THR A 34 7.31 13.61 18.66
C THR A 34 7.73 14.65 17.62
N ASN A 35 7.44 15.89 17.98
CA ASN A 35 7.82 17.13 17.32
C ASN A 35 9.36 17.21 17.19
N ARG A 36 9.92 16.47 16.23
CA ARG A 36 11.33 16.57 15.84
C ARG A 36 11.43 16.51 14.33
N LYS A 37 11.57 17.70 13.73
CA LYS A 37 11.87 17.97 12.32
C LYS A 37 13.29 17.53 11.96
N VAL A 38 13.65 16.29 12.24
CA VAL A 38 14.92 15.68 11.82
C VAL A 38 14.63 14.24 11.43
N ILE A 39 14.53 13.99 10.13
CA ILE A 39 14.41 12.64 9.59
C ILE A 39 15.84 12.13 9.35
N PRO A 40 16.29 11.06 10.03
CA PRO A 40 17.63 10.51 9.82
C PRO A 40 17.79 9.97 8.39
N LEU A 41 18.88 10.39 7.72
CA LEU A 41 19.15 10.09 6.31
C LEU A 41 19.28 8.58 6.04
N ASP A 42 19.80 7.82 7.00
CA ASP A 42 20.01 6.37 6.88
C ASP A 42 18.71 5.59 6.79
N ARG A 43 17.67 6.06 7.50
CA ARG A 43 16.32 5.50 7.43
C ARG A 43 15.69 5.75 6.07
N HIS A 44 15.97 6.91 5.48
CA HIS A 44 15.51 7.27 4.13
C HIS A 44 16.13 6.39 3.05
N ARG A 45 17.38 5.93 3.23
CA ARG A 45 18.07 5.01 2.30
C ARG A 45 17.50 3.59 2.36
N GLN A 46 17.24 3.08 3.57
CA GLN A 46 16.62 1.77 3.75
C GLN A 46 15.18 1.73 3.22
N LEU A 47 14.40 2.80 3.41
CA LEU A 47 13.05 2.93 2.85
C LEU A 47 13.03 3.03 1.32
N ARG A 48 14.04 3.65 0.69
CA ARG A 48 14.18 3.65 -0.78
C ARG A 48 14.59 2.30 -1.36
N SER A 49 15.26 1.45 -0.59
CA SER A 49 15.76 0.14 -1.06
C SER A 49 14.69 -0.96 -1.15
N LYS A 50 13.56 -0.81 -0.43
CA LYS A 50 12.37 -1.63 -0.64
C LYS A 50 11.41 -0.87 -1.53
N PRO A 51 11.20 -1.27 -2.80
CA PRO A 51 10.15 -0.68 -3.61
C PRO A 51 8.81 -1.15 -3.03
N GLU A 52 8.32 -0.47 -2.00
CA GLU A 52 6.95 -0.62 -1.58
C GLU A 52 6.08 -0.06 -2.71
N GLU A 53 5.26 -0.92 -3.30
CA GLU A 53 4.38 -0.55 -4.40
C GLU A 53 3.54 0.65 -4.00
N GLN A 54 3.82 1.79 -4.64
CA GLN A 54 3.13 3.04 -4.37
C GLN A 54 1.66 2.91 -4.83
N PRO A 55 0.70 3.38 -4.03
CA PRO A 55 -0.71 3.35 -4.43
C PRO A 55 -0.99 4.42 -5.51
N CYS A 56 -1.93 4.11 -6.40
CA CYS A 56 -2.43 5.09 -7.38
C CYS A 56 -3.09 6.29 -6.68
N SER A 57 -2.76 7.52 -7.09
CA SER A 57 -3.31 8.74 -6.50
C SER A 57 -4.84 8.87 -6.70
N SER A 58 -5.42 8.22 -7.73
CA SER A 58 -6.86 8.31 -8.00
C SER A 58 -7.68 7.18 -7.36
N CYS A 59 -7.24 5.92 -7.46
CA CYS A 59 -8.01 4.78 -6.96
C CYS A 59 -7.47 4.17 -5.66
N LYS A 60 -6.30 4.62 -5.18
CA LYS A 60 -5.61 4.14 -3.97
C LYS A 60 -5.24 2.64 -3.98
N ARG A 61 -5.40 1.96 -5.11
CA ARG A 61 -5.01 0.55 -5.26
C ARG A 61 -3.51 0.43 -5.54
N LYS A 62 -2.88 -0.59 -4.98
CA LYS A 62 -1.50 -1.00 -5.28
C LYS A 62 -1.53 -1.88 -6.53
N ASN A 63 -1.35 -1.26 -7.70
CA ASN A 63 -1.46 -1.92 -9.02
C ASN A 63 -0.11 -2.03 -9.73
N GLY A 64 1.00 -2.14 -8.99
CA GLY A 64 2.34 -2.21 -9.56
C GLY A 64 2.78 -0.90 -10.23
N LYS A 65 3.16 -0.96 -11.52
CA LYS A 65 3.75 0.17 -12.26
C LYS A 65 2.75 1.33 -12.43
N LEU A 66 3.04 2.46 -11.80
CA LEU A 66 2.34 3.72 -12.01
C LEU A 66 2.92 4.47 -13.23
N ILE A 67 2.06 5.24 -13.90
CA ILE A 67 2.41 6.21 -14.93
C ILE A 67 2.29 7.59 -14.29
N PHE A 68 3.31 8.43 -14.42
CA PHE A 68 3.30 9.76 -13.84
C PHE A 68 2.71 10.77 -14.81
N TYR A 69 1.91 11.68 -14.29
CA TYR A 69 1.29 12.76 -15.04
C TYR A 69 1.53 14.10 -14.35
N ALA A 70 1.80 15.15 -15.13
CA ALA A 70 1.83 16.52 -14.67
C ALA A 70 0.41 17.11 -14.66
N GLN A 71 0.03 17.72 -13.54
CA GLN A 71 -1.17 18.54 -13.43
C GLN A 71 -0.86 20.01 -13.72
N ASP A 72 -1.90 20.78 -14.03
CA ASP A 72 -1.80 22.22 -14.33
C ASP A 72 -1.28 23.06 -13.16
N ASN A 73 -1.46 22.57 -11.93
CA ASN A 73 -0.92 23.21 -10.72
C ASN A 73 0.57 22.92 -10.49
N GLY A 74 1.26 22.26 -11.44
CA GLY A 74 2.65 21.87 -11.33
C GLY A 74 2.92 20.65 -10.44
N SER A 75 1.87 19.99 -9.92
CA SER A 75 2.02 18.76 -9.14
C SER A 75 2.15 17.53 -10.06
N VAL A 76 2.84 16.50 -9.57
CA VAL A 76 3.00 15.22 -10.28
C VAL A 76 2.18 14.15 -9.56
N VAL A 77 1.35 13.43 -10.30
CA VAL A 77 0.53 12.33 -9.77
C VAL A 77 0.82 11.01 -10.47
N GLY A 78 0.85 9.93 -9.70
CA GLY A 78 1.01 8.56 -10.21
C GLY A 78 -0.34 7.88 -10.39
N LEU A 79 -0.68 7.49 -11.62
CA LEU A 79 -1.91 6.79 -11.94
C LEU A 79 -1.65 5.36 -12.42
N CYS A 80 -2.51 4.43 -12.00
CA CYS A 80 -2.52 3.08 -12.57
C CYS A 80 -3.09 3.09 -14.01
N ARG A 81 -2.89 1.99 -14.74
CA ARG A 81 -3.38 1.82 -16.12
C ARG A 81 -4.89 2.08 -16.24
N ASP A 82 -5.68 1.60 -15.27
CA ASP A 82 -7.14 1.76 -15.24
C ASP A 82 -7.58 3.22 -15.00
N CYS A 83 -6.71 4.05 -14.41
CA CYS A 83 -7.00 5.47 -14.15
C CYS A 83 -6.49 6.40 -15.25
N ARG A 84 -5.88 5.86 -16.32
CA ARG A 84 -5.36 6.65 -17.45
C ARG A 84 -6.43 7.53 -18.09
N ASP A 85 -7.66 7.02 -18.21
CA ASP A 85 -8.76 7.78 -18.82
C ASP A 85 -9.11 9.04 -18.03
N LYS A 86 -8.87 9.04 -16.71
CA LYS A 86 -9.07 10.23 -15.87
C LYS A 86 -8.02 11.31 -16.11
N ALA A 87 -6.78 10.91 -16.41
CA ALA A 87 -5.73 11.85 -16.83
C ALA A 87 -6.04 12.44 -18.21
N LYS A 88 -6.47 11.61 -19.15
CA LYS A 88 -6.84 12.07 -20.50
C LYS A 88 -8.03 13.03 -20.48
N LYS A 89 -9.03 12.80 -19.63
CA LYS A 89 -10.17 13.73 -19.43
C LYS A 89 -9.79 15.07 -18.81
N ARG A 90 -8.62 15.13 -18.15
CA ARG A 90 -8.10 16.31 -17.46
C ARG A 90 -6.90 16.90 -18.20
N ASP A 91 -6.68 16.50 -19.45
CA ASP A 91 -5.56 16.91 -20.31
C ASP A 91 -4.18 16.87 -19.62
N MET A 92 -3.98 15.91 -18.71
CA MET A 92 -2.72 15.78 -17.99
C MET A 92 -1.62 15.23 -18.92
N LEU A 93 -0.42 15.83 -18.85
CA LEU A 93 0.73 15.38 -19.64
C LEU A 93 1.42 14.18 -19.00
N PRO A 94 1.65 13.06 -19.72
CA PRO A 94 2.44 11.94 -19.23
C PRO A 94 3.93 12.31 -19.17
N LEU A 95 4.61 11.84 -18.12
CA LEU A 95 6.05 11.99 -17.88
C LEU A 95 6.78 10.64 -17.96
#